data_AF-A0A6A5XAP4-F1
#
_entry.id   AF-A0A6A5XAP4-F1
#
_cell.length_a   1.000
_cell.length_b   1.000
_cell.length_c   1.000
_cell.angle_alpha   90.00
_cell.angle_beta   90.00
_cell.angle_gamma   90.00
#
_symmetry.space_group_name_H-M   'P 1'
#
loop_
_entity.id
_entity.type
_entity.pdbx_description
1 polymer ?
#
loop_
_entity_poly.entity_id
_entity_poly.type
_entity_poly.pdbx_seq_one_letter_code
_entity_poly.pdbx_strand_id
1 'polypeptide(L)'
;MVHSSTMKRKRCQSPAESLPSKKVAQEIDAGSPGKICQLICILQQYGLLVGITKHLFPKDLHALAATSKATYNAIFPRNTSRCSLLKKMPCDGRGVAIRNDLHKRSQFSQGAVESNQCGTVAKNRKVESRPCVKCKVTTCDECRIHCVYQSIRHPADEPDEFDNYSGFVLLDETEMGVLSHSHMFANDDLPNGAARWGELPHHDQGFLDIPLDSPTFVSPVEIEELISMDLGMRPIAAEVSSGIAHPSSILRAFWDITEKRKRPCCKTCLSNFVRRGDKTHTVCDCTLKSQFLDRWLCLRCYQLEQKTVEESTEGVADELSGLCNCGETLDDETERVICLWCYGEVTNPWGVIDVQSPTSTVA
;
A
#
# COMPACT_ATOMS: atom_id res chain seq x y z
N MET A 1 -30.01 -10.62 -33.80
CA MET A 1 -28.80 -11.37 -34.23
C MET A 1 -27.61 -10.47 -33.99
N VAL A 2 -26.92 -10.65 -32.85
CA VAL A 2 -25.80 -9.80 -32.44
C VAL A 2 -24.54 -10.65 -32.52
N HIS A 3 -23.62 -10.27 -33.40
CA HIS A 3 -22.34 -10.97 -33.58
C HIS A 3 -21.44 -10.72 -32.36
N SER A 4 -21.33 -11.74 -31.51
CA SER A 4 -20.34 -11.81 -30.43
C SER A 4 -18.96 -12.07 -31.05
N SER A 5 -18.16 -11.01 -31.17
CA SER A 5 -16.77 -11.08 -31.58
C SER A 5 -15.92 -11.53 -30.40
N THR A 6 -15.52 -12.79 -30.39
CA THR A 6 -14.62 -13.36 -29.39
C THR A 6 -13.18 -12.92 -29.68
N MET A 7 -12.71 -11.92 -28.94
CA MET A 7 -11.29 -11.60 -28.87
C MET A 7 -10.54 -12.75 -28.19
N LYS A 8 -9.85 -13.58 -28.98
CA LYS A 8 -8.86 -14.55 -28.49
C LYS A 8 -7.66 -13.77 -27.93
N ARG A 9 -7.59 -13.65 -26.59
CA ARG A 9 -6.42 -13.13 -25.89
C ARG A 9 -5.21 -14.01 -26.19
N LYS A 10 -4.18 -13.41 -26.78
CA LYS A 10 -2.88 -14.02 -27.05
C LYS A 10 -2.17 -14.24 -25.71
N ARG A 11 -2.07 -15.50 -25.29
CA ARG A 11 -1.38 -15.94 -24.07
C ARG A 11 0.07 -15.44 -24.11
N CYS A 12 0.45 -14.64 -23.11
CA CYS A 12 1.83 -14.24 -22.90
C CYS A 12 2.64 -15.51 -22.66
N GLN A 13 3.48 -15.88 -23.63
CA GLN A 13 4.39 -17.00 -23.51
C GLN A 13 5.41 -16.68 -22.41
N SER A 14 5.51 -17.60 -21.46
CA SER A 14 6.68 -17.76 -20.59
C SER A 14 7.96 -17.76 -21.43
N PRO A 15 9.10 -17.33 -20.87
CA PRO A 15 10.36 -17.34 -21.60
C PRO A 15 10.66 -18.77 -22.04
N ALA A 16 10.54 -18.99 -23.35
CA ALA A 16 10.83 -20.24 -24.01
C ALA A 16 12.24 -20.69 -23.66
N GLU A 17 12.36 -21.96 -23.29
CA GLU A 17 13.61 -22.72 -23.34
C GLU A 17 14.21 -22.52 -24.73
N SER A 18 15.22 -21.66 -24.80
CA SER A 18 15.95 -21.38 -26.02
C SER A 18 16.71 -22.65 -26.41
N LEU A 19 16.41 -23.16 -27.61
CA LEU A 19 17.21 -24.18 -28.29
C LEU A 19 18.71 -23.81 -28.25
N PRO A 20 19.61 -24.79 -28.05
CA PRO A 20 21.03 -24.54 -27.97
C PRO A 20 21.54 -24.03 -29.33
N SER A 21 21.68 -22.71 -29.43
CA SER A 21 22.36 -22.08 -30.55
C SER A 21 23.82 -22.54 -30.51
N LYS A 22 24.25 -23.28 -31.55
CA LYS A 22 25.65 -23.67 -31.77
C LYS A 22 26.51 -22.41 -31.76
N LYS A 23 27.20 -22.19 -30.63
CA LYS A 23 28.27 -21.20 -30.51
C LYS A 23 29.36 -21.56 -31.53
N VAL A 24 29.47 -20.77 -32.59
CA VAL A 24 30.69 -20.71 -33.38
C VAL A 24 31.78 -20.20 -32.43
N ALA A 25 32.68 -21.09 -32.04
CA ALA A 25 33.85 -20.74 -31.25
C ALA A 25 34.75 -19.89 -32.13
N GLN A 26 34.62 -18.57 -32.02
CA GLN A 26 35.65 -17.65 -32.46
C GLN A 26 36.87 -17.92 -31.58
N GLU A 27 37.95 -18.40 -32.19
CA GLU A 27 39.27 -18.45 -31.57
C GLU A 27 39.66 -17.02 -31.17
N ILE A 28 39.57 -16.75 -29.87
CA ILE A 28 40.01 -15.49 -29.28
C ILE A 28 41.53 -15.58 -29.19
N ASP A 29 42.18 -14.79 -30.04
CA ASP A 29 43.62 -14.57 -30.08
C ASP A 29 44.16 -14.22 -28.69
N ALA A 30 44.89 -15.16 -28.10
CA ALA A 30 45.45 -15.08 -26.75
C ALA A 30 46.77 -14.32 -26.78
N GLY A 31 46.74 -12.98 -26.86
CA GLY A 31 48.00 -12.26 -27.12
C GLY A 31 48.16 -10.82 -26.64
N SER A 32 47.15 -10.13 -26.13
CA SER A 32 47.37 -8.81 -25.51
C SER A 32 46.59 -8.66 -24.21
N PRO A 33 47.21 -8.15 -23.13
CA PRO A 33 46.46 -7.74 -21.94
C PRO A 33 45.51 -6.63 -22.36
N GLY A 34 44.27 -7.01 -22.65
CA GLY A 34 43.24 -6.11 -23.14
C GLY A 34 43.12 -4.93 -22.18
N LYS A 35 43.31 -3.72 -22.72
CA LYS A 35 43.20 -2.47 -21.94
C LYS A 35 41.86 -2.46 -21.22
N ILE A 36 41.90 -2.57 -19.89
CA ILE A 36 40.68 -2.55 -19.06
C ILE A 36 39.97 -1.21 -19.32
N CYS A 37 38.68 -1.29 -19.62
CA CYS A 37 37.86 -0.10 -19.84
C CYS A 37 37.88 0.79 -18.59
N GLN A 38 38.26 2.07 -18.76
CA GLN A 38 38.40 3.02 -17.65
C GLN A 38 37.10 3.21 -16.86
N LEU A 39 35.94 3.14 -17.52
CA LEU A 39 34.64 3.19 -16.85
C LEU A 39 34.46 2.01 -15.88
N ILE A 40 34.91 0.81 -16.26
CA ILE A 40 34.84 -0.36 -15.38
C ILE A 40 35.71 -0.15 -14.14
N CYS A 41 36.93 0.40 -14.30
CA CYS A 41 37.80 0.75 -13.17
C CYS A 41 37.13 1.76 -12.22
N ILE A 42 36.39 2.75 -12.76
CA ILE A 42 35.65 3.73 -11.96
C ILE A 42 34.49 3.06 -11.21
N LEU A 43 33.68 2.23 -11.89
CA LEU A 43 32.53 1.56 -11.30
C LEU A 43 32.93 0.54 -10.23
N GLN A 44 34.12 -0.06 -10.33
CA GLN A 44 34.68 -0.95 -9.31
C GLN A 44 35.06 -0.21 -8.02
N GLN A 45 35.32 1.10 -8.08
CA GLN A 45 35.59 1.90 -6.89
C GLN A 45 34.29 2.30 -6.21
N TYR A 46 33.92 1.58 -5.15
CA TYR A 46 32.63 1.76 -4.47
C TYR A 46 32.33 3.20 -4.06
N GLY A 47 33.33 3.99 -3.63
CA GLY A 47 33.15 5.40 -3.29
C GLY A 47 32.68 6.24 -4.50
N LEU A 48 33.29 6.05 -5.67
CA LEU A 48 32.90 6.72 -6.91
C LEU A 48 31.55 6.22 -7.41
N LEU A 49 31.32 4.90 -7.36
CA LEU A 49 30.03 4.30 -7.73
C LEU A 49 28.89 4.90 -6.89
N VAL A 50 29.08 5.03 -5.57
CA VAL A 50 28.11 5.68 -4.69
C VAL A 50 27.84 7.12 -5.13
N GLY A 51 28.87 7.89 -5.45
CA GLY A 51 28.73 9.25 -5.98
C GLY A 51 27.89 9.30 -7.26
N ILE A 52 28.18 8.41 -8.21
CA ILE A 52 27.42 8.28 -9.46
C ILE A 52 25.95 7.93 -9.16
N THR A 53 25.70 6.94 -8.31
CA THR A 53 24.32 6.48 -8.02
C THR A 53 23.42 7.51 -7.35
N LYS A 54 23.97 8.52 -6.68
CA LYS A 54 23.17 9.63 -6.11
C LYS A 54 22.48 10.47 -7.20
N HIS A 55 22.96 10.40 -8.43
CA HIS A 55 22.43 11.13 -9.58
C HIS A 55 21.69 10.23 -10.58
N LEU A 56 21.46 8.96 -10.23
CA LEU A 56 20.75 7.99 -11.05
C LEU A 56 19.45 7.58 -10.38
N PHE A 57 18.43 7.23 -11.16
CA PHE A 57 17.28 6.49 -10.66
C PHE A 57 17.50 4.98 -10.77
N PRO A 58 16.77 4.15 -9.99
CA PRO A 58 16.95 2.70 -10.01
C PRO A 58 16.91 2.09 -11.42
N LYS A 59 16.06 2.63 -12.31
CA LYS A 59 15.98 2.22 -13.72
C LYS A 59 17.29 2.49 -14.48
N ASP A 60 17.94 3.62 -14.22
CA ASP A 60 19.16 4.05 -14.91
C ASP A 60 20.34 3.20 -14.45
N LEU A 61 20.41 2.88 -13.14
CA LEU A 61 21.43 1.96 -12.61
C LEU A 61 21.27 0.55 -13.20
N HIS A 62 20.04 0.07 -13.33
CA HIS A 62 19.77 -1.22 -13.98
C HIS A 62 20.13 -1.20 -15.46
N ALA A 63 19.80 -0.13 -16.19
CA ALA A 63 20.19 0.04 -17.58
C ALA A 63 21.72 0.07 -17.74
N LEU A 64 22.43 0.82 -16.88
CA LEU A 64 23.88 0.87 -16.87
C LEU A 64 24.48 -0.53 -16.62
N ALA A 65 23.98 -1.26 -15.62
CA ALA A 65 24.43 -2.61 -15.33
C ALA A 65 24.16 -3.60 -16.47
N ALA A 66 23.08 -3.41 -17.24
CA ALA A 66 22.72 -4.26 -18.36
C ALA A 66 23.60 -4.06 -19.61
N THR A 67 24.43 -3.02 -19.66
CA THR A 67 25.29 -2.72 -20.83
C THR A 67 26.32 -3.80 -21.13
N SER A 68 26.88 -4.46 -20.11
CA SER A 68 27.82 -5.57 -20.27
C SER A 68 27.93 -6.40 -18.99
N LYS A 69 28.40 -7.66 -19.11
CA LYS A 69 28.68 -8.51 -17.94
C LYS A 69 29.75 -7.91 -17.02
N ALA A 70 30.75 -7.22 -17.58
CA ALA A 70 31.78 -6.54 -16.80
C ALA A 70 31.19 -5.38 -15.99
N THR A 71 30.30 -4.58 -16.60
CA THR A 71 29.59 -3.49 -15.93
C THR A 71 28.70 -4.03 -14.82
N TYR A 72 27.93 -5.09 -15.09
CA TYR A 72 27.10 -5.76 -14.09
C TYR A 72 27.92 -6.21 -12.87
N ASN A 73 29.03 -6.90 -13.11
CA ASN A 73 29.90 -7.39 -12.04
C ASN A 73 30.61 -6.25 -11.29
N ALA A 74 30.92 -5.14 -11.96
CA ALA A 74 31.50 -3.96 -11.32
C ALA A 74 30.51 -3.27 -10.38
N ILE A 75 29.23 -3.17 -10.78
CA ILE A 75 28.18 -2.50 -10.01
C ILE A 75 27.62 -3.41 -8.91
N PHE A 76 27.44 -4.70 -9.22
CA PHE A 76 26.85 -5.71 -8.34
C PHE A 76 27.80 -6.89 -8.10
N PRO A 77 28.99 -6.66 -7.50
CA PRO A 77 29.92 -7.74 -7.21
C PRO A 77 29.35 -8.74 -6.19
N ARG A 78 28.37 -8.30 -5.38
CA ARG A 78 27.64 -9.10 -4.38
C ARG A 78 26.18 -8.64 -4.32
N ASN A 79 25.27 -9.54 -3.91
CA ASN A 79 23.85 -9.21 -3.73
C ASN A 79 23.62 -8.08 -2.71
N THR A 80 24.45 -7.99 -1.66
CA THR A 80 24.35 -6.93 -0.63
C THR A 80 24.69 -5.55 -1.19
N SER A 81 25.59 -5.45 -2.16
CA SER A 81 25.96 -4.19 -2.82
C SER A 81 24.76 -3.54 -3.50
N ARG A 82 23.89 -4.34 -4.13
CA ARG A 82 22.67 -3.86 -4.78
C ARG A 82 21.79 -3.11 -3.78
N CYS A 83 21.47 -3.71 -2.64
CA CYS A 83 20.66 -3.07 -1.61
C CYS A 83 21.31 -1.80 -1.08
N SER A 84 22.62 -1.81 -0.83
CA SER A 84 23.33 -0.62 -0.34
C SER A 84 23.35 0.54 -1.33
N LEU A 85 23.40 0.25 -2.64
CA LEU A 85 23.31 1.29 -3.68
C LEU A 85 21.89 1.83 -3.78
N LEU A 86 20.87 0.96 -3.88
CA LEU A 86 19.46 1.37 -3.99
C LEU A 86 18.99 2.29 -2.85
N LYS A 87 19.52 2.09 -1.63
CA LYS A 87 19.26 2.93 -0.45
C LYS A 87 19.85 4.35 -0.54
N LYS A 88 20.82 4.57 -1.44
CA LYS A 88 21.52 5.86 -1.62
C LYS A 88 21.03 6.64 -2.83
N MET A 89 20.19 6.02 -3.65
CA MET A 89 19.58 6.65 -4.81
C MET A 89 18.42 7.55 -4.36
N PRO A 90 18.11 8.63 -5.09
CA PRO A 90 16.92 9.43 -4.84
C PRO A 90 15.64 8.65 -5.14
N CYS A 91 14.52 9.10 -4.57
CA CYS A 91 13.20 8.60 -4.96
C CYS A 91 12.91 9.01 -6.41
N ASP A 92 12.38 8.08 -7.22
CA ASP A 92 12.16 8.26 -8.65
C ASP A 92 10.75 8.75 -9.02
N GLY A 93 9.94 9.14 -8.03
CA GLY A 93 8.62 9.73 -8.24
C GLY A 93 7.53 8.76 -8.68
N ARG A 94 7.80 7.44 -8.75
CA ARG A 94 6.79 6.45 -9.20
C ARG A 94 5.53 6.42 -8.36
N GLY A 95 5.62 6.71 -7.07
CA GLY A 95 4.44 6.71 -6.19
C GLY A 95 3.44 7.77 -6.60
N VAL A 96 3.90 9.00 -6.81
CA VAL A 96 3.07 10.09 -7.36
C VAL A 96 2.51 9.72 -8.73
N ALA A 97 3.33 9.17 -9.63
CA ALA A 97 2.84 8.76 -10.95
C ALA A 97 1.70 7.72 -10.85
N ILE A 98 1.83 6.71 -9.97
CA ILE A 98 0.77 5.71 -9.73
C ILE A 98 -0.51 6.38 -9.22
N ARG A 99 -0.41 7.38 -8.35
CA ARG A 99 -1.59 8.12 -7.85
C ARG A 99 -2.27 8.89 -8.97
N ASN A 100 -1.50 9.63 -9.76
CA ASN A 100 -2.06 10.42 -10.87
C ASN A 100 -2.78 9.56 -11.91
N ASP A 101 -2.38 8.29 -12.05
CA ASP A 101 -3.02 7.34 -12.95
C ASP A 101 -4.32 6.74 -12.38
N LEU A 102 -4.45 6.64 -11.04
CA LEU A 102 -5.54 5.90 -10.37
C LEU A 102 -6.55 6.80 -9.66
N HIS A 103 -6.09 7.86 -9.02
CA HIS A 103 -6.89 8.77 -8.21
C HIS A 103 -7.67 9.72 -9.12
N LYS A 104 -9.00 9.77 -8.94
CA LYS A 104 -9.88 10.61 -9.75
C LYS A 104 -10.38 11.77 -8.90
N ARG A 105 -10.06 12.98 -9.33
CA ARG A 105 -10.59 14.18 -8.69
C ARG A 105 -12.08 14.31 -8.93
N SER A 106 -12.81 14.65 -7.88
CA SER A 106 -14.22 15.01 -7.94
C SER A 106 -14.40 16.30 -8.73
N GLN A 107 -15.59 16.44 -9.32
CA GLN A 107 -16.05 17.67 -9.95
C GLN A 107 -16.13 18.85 -8.96
N PHE A 108 -16.26 18.58 -7.65
CA PHE A 108 -16.33 19.60 -6.60
C PHE A 108 -14.94 20.19 -6.27
N SER A 109 -13.87 19.63 -6.81
CA SER A 109 -12.50 20.07 -6.56
C SER A 109 -11.99 21.09 -7.59
N GLN A 110 -12.91 21.86 -8.19
CA GLN A 110 -12.56 23.01 -9.04
C GLN A 110 -11.95 24.13 -8.19
N GLY A 111 -10.84 24.71 -8.66
CA GLY A 111 -10.11 25.75 -7.92
C GLY A 111 -9.21 25.23 -6.78
N ALA A 112 -9.30 23.95 -6.44
CA ALA A 112 -8.46 23.34 -5.41
C ALA A 112 -6.98 23.26 -5.84
N VAL A 113 -6.09 23.48 -4.87
CA VAL A 113 -4.64 23.37 -5.02
C VAL A 113 -4.19 21.95 -4.71
N GLU A 114 -3.57 21.30 -5.70
CA GLU A 114 -3.05 19.95 -5.57
C GLU A 114 -1.56 19.98 -5.22
N SER A 115 -1.16 19.12 -4.28
CA SER A 115 0.18 19.10 -3.67
C SER A 115 0.90 17.75 -3.81
N ASN A 116 0.56 16.96 -4.84
CA ASN A 116 1.13 15.65 -5.16
C ASN A 116 2.51 15.75 -5.85
N GLN A 117 3.53 16.24 -5.15
CA GLN A 117 4.89 16.32 -5.71
C GLN A 117 5.87 15.38 -5.00
N CYS A 118 6.62 14.60 -5.78
CA CYS A 118 7.72 13.78 -5.23
C CYS A 118 8.73 14.67 -4.49
N GLY A 119 9.12 14.25 -3.28
CA GLY A 119 10.07 14.97 -2.44
C GLY A 119 11.44 15.22 -3.07
N THR A 120 11.87 14.40 -4.03
CA THR A 120 13.11 14.65 -4.79
C THR A 120 13.00 15.88 -5.71
N VAL A 121 11.80 16.18 -6.22
CA VAL A 121 11.54 17.26 -7.18
C VAL A 121 11.15 18.55 -6.45
N ALA A 122 10.49 18.45 -5.30
CA ALA A 122 10.06 19.59 -4.50
C ALA A 122 11.27 20.33 -3.88
N LYS A 123 11.72 21.40 -4.54
CA LYS A 123 12.89 22.20 -4.09
C LYS A 123 12.66 22.92 -2.75
N ASN A 124 11.40 23.20 -2.41
CA ASN A 124 11.04 24.06 -1.27
C ASN A 124 10.51 23.26 -0.07
N ARG A 125 10.45 21.93 -0.16
CA ARG A 125 9.89 21.08 0.91
C ARG A 125 10.87 20.00 1.31
N LYS A 126 11.18 19.92 2.60
CA LYS A 126 11.97 18.82 3.16
C LYS A 126 11.04 17.63 3.40
N VAL A 127 10.95 16.74 2.41
CA VAL A 127 10.16 15.51 2.50
C VAL A 127 11.05 14.37 3.01
N GLU A 128 10.59 13.64 4.02
CA GLU A 128 11.31 12.48 4.54
C GLU A 128 11.46 11.40 3.45
N SER A 129 12.60 10.71 3.44
CA SER A 129 12.84 9.59 2.53
C SER A 129 13.52 8.44 3.25
N ARG A 130 12.96 7.24 3.11
CA ARG A 130 13.56 6.00 3.64
C ARG A 130 13.52 4.88 2.59
N PRO A 131 14.38 3.85 2.72
CA PRO A 131 14.32 2.68 1.86
C PRO A 131 13.03 1.88 2.07
N CYS A 132 12.38 1.48 0.97
CA CYS A 132 11.23 0.58 1.01
C CYS A 132 11.58 -0.74 1.71
N VAL A 133 10.74 -1.21 2.64
CA VAL A 133 11.02 -2.45 3.38
C VAL A 133 11.18 -3.67 2.47
N LYS A 134 10.46 -3.72 1.34
CA LYS A 134 10.45 -4.85 0.41
C LYS A 134 11.55 -4.76 -0.65
N CYS A 135 11.55 -3.71 -1.47
CA CYS A 135 12.48 -3.59 -2.60
C CYS A 135 13.76 -2.82 -2.30
N LYS A 136 13.88 -2.22 -1.10
CA LYS A 136 15.03 -1.41 -0.63
C LYS A 136 15.34 -0.15 -1.44
N VAL A 137 14.49 0.21 -2.41
CA VAL A 137 14.57 1.48 -3.15
C VAL A 137 14.17 2.62 -2.23
N THR A 138 14.97 3.68 -2.18
CA THR A 138 14.61 4.93 -1.47
C THR A 138 13.30 5.48 -1.98
N THR A 139 12.37 5.71 -1.06
CA THR A 139 11.02 6.20 -1.33
C THR A 139 10.76 7.38 -0.43
N CYS A 140 10.38 8.53 -0.99
CA CYS A 140 9.96 9.68 -0.20
C CYS A 140 8.57 9.47 0.38
N ASP A 141 8.20 10.24 1.41
CA ASP A 141 6.89 10.20 2.05
C ASP A 141 5.76 10.34 1.02
N GLU A 142 5.90 11.28 0.09
CA GLU A 142 4.98 11.49 -1.03
C GLU A 142 4.91 10.34 -2.05
N CYS A 143 5.74 9.29 -1.94
CA CYS A 143 5.74 8.15 -2.87
C CYS A 143 5.53 6.78 -2.20
N ARG A 144 5.43 6.73 -0.88
CA ARG A 144 5.06 5.51 -0.14
C ARG A 144 3.54 5.42 -0.01
N ILE A 145 3.07 4.24 0.39
CA ILE A 145 1.66 4.05 0.75
C ILE A 145 1.34 4.84 2.03
N HIS A 146 0.14 5.41 2.03
CA HIS A 146 -0.54 6.03 3.17
C HIS A 146 -1.92 5.39 3.27
N CYS A 147 -2.47 5.30 4.47
CA CYS A 147 -3.87 4.92 4.69
C CYS A 147 -4.81 5.99 4.13
N VAL A 148 -4.52 7.27 4.39
CA VAL A 148 -5.22 8.42 3.83
C VAL A 148 -4.20 9.39 3.24
N TYR A 149 -4.17 9.48 1.91
CA TYR A 149 -3.31 10.41 1.20
C TYR A 149 -4.04 11.73 0.92
N GLN A 150 -3.95 12.66 1.86
CA GLN A 150 -4.42 14.03 1.70
C GLN A 150 -3.50 14.80 0.75
N SER A 151 -4.00 15.22 -0.41
CA SER A 151 -3.17 15.90 -1.42
C SER A 151 -3.83 17.12 -2.06
N ILE A 152 -5.08 17.40 -1.70
CA ILE A 152 -5.88 18.46 -2.29
C ILE A 152 -6.29 19.41 -1.16
N ARG A 153 -6.07 20.71 -1.37
CA ARG A 153 -6.46 21.79 -0.47
C ARG A 153 -7.39 22.74 -1.18
N HIS A 154 -8.51 23.04 -0.54
CA HIS A 154 -9.48 24.02 -0.95
C HIS A 154 -9.32 25.22 -0.01
N PRO A 155 -8.78 26.35 -0.50
CA PRO A 155 -8.71 27.56 0.30
C PRO A 155 -10.10 27.94 0.81
N ALA A 156 -10.17 28.45 2.04
CA ALA A 156 -11.40 29.02 2.58
C ALA A 156 -11.98 30.11 1.65
N ASP A 157 -13.30 30.12 1.47
CA ASP A 157 -13.98 31.13 0.66
C ASP A 157 -14.12 32.44 1.45
N GLU A 158 -14.36 32.32 2.77
CA GLU A 158 -14.45 33.45 3.70
C GLU A 158 -13.30 33.47 4.74
N PRO A 159 -12.87 34.65 5.25
CA PRO A 159 -11.74 34.75 6.17
C PRO A 159 -11.94 34.09 7.54
N ASP A 160 -13.19 33.82 7.94
CA ASP A 160 -13.58 33.15 9.17
C ASP A 160 -13.81 31.64 8.99
N GLU A 161 -13.74 31.15 7.76
CA GLU A 161 -13.78 29.72 7.44
C GLU A 161 -12.38 29.07 7.51
N PHE A 162 -12.38 27.74 7.61
CA PHE A 162 -11.16 26.94 7.54
C PHE A 162 -10.95 26.41 6.12
N ASP A 163 -9.68 26.23 5.73
CA ASP A 163 -9.34 25.50 4.51
C ASP A 163 -9.93 24.08 4.59
N ASN A 164 -10.63 23.67 3.53
CA ASN A 164 -11.09 22.31 3.37
C ASN A 164 -10.00 21.45 2.74
N TYR A 165 -9.97 20.16 3.08
CA TYR A 165 -9.02 19.23 2.51
C TYR A 165 -9.71 17.99 1.97
N SER A 166 -9.07 17.35 1.01
CA SER A 166 -9.51 16.08 0.47
C SER A 166 -8.33 15.22 0.06
N GLY A 167 -8.62 13.95 -0.16
CA GLY A 167 -7.61 12.95 -0.45
C GLY A 167 -8.20 11.62 -0.83
N PHE A 168 -7.38 10.58 -0.73
CA PHE A 168 -7.73 9.23 -1.18
C PHE A 168 -7.36 8.21 -0.13
N VAL A 169 -8.23 7.22 0.09
CA VAL A 169 -7.94 6.09 0.95
C VAL A 169 -7.09 5.08 0.19
N LEU A 170 -5.85 4.85 0.64
CA LEU A 170 -4.91 3.90 0.03
C LEU A 170 -4.72 4.16 -1.49
N LEU A 171 -5.21 3.26 -2.35
CA LEU A 171 -5.25 3.44 -3.82
C LEU A 171 -6.68 3.36 -4.37
N ASP A 172 -7.69 3.60 -3.53
CA ASP A 172 -9.06 3.77 -4.00
C ASP A 172 -9.14 5.00 -4.92
N GLU A 173 -9.95 4.92 -5.97
CA GLU A 173 -10.06 5.99 -6.96
C GLU A 173 -10.91 7.17 -6.48
N THR A 174 -11.73 6.97 -5.44
CA THR A 174 -12.73 7.93 -4.96
C THR A 174 -12.10 9.00 -4.07
N GLU A 175 -12.36 10.27 -4.38
CA GLU A 175 -11.94 11.39 -3.55
C GLU A 175 -12.83 11.52 -2.29
N MET A 176 -12.18 11.58 -1.13
CA MET A 176 -12.80 11.66 0.19
C MET A 176 -12.54 13.03 0.80
N GLY A 177 -13.55 13.59 1.48
CA GLY A 177 -13.34 14.74 2.35
C GLY A 177 -12.43 14.40 3.52
N VAL A 178 -11.56 15.32 3.90
CA VAL A 178 -10.68 15.20 5.06
C VAL A 178 -10.80 16.46 5.89
N LEU A 179 -11.34 16.33 7.10
CA LEU A 179 -11.53 17.45 8.02
C LEU A 179 -10.33 17.54 8.95
N SER A 180 -9.77 18.74 9.08
CA SER A 180 -8.80 19.04 10.13
C SER A 180 -9.49 19.04 11.50
N HIS A 181 -8.73 18.94 12.59
CA HIS A 181 -9.30 18.99 13.93
C HIS A 181 -10.07 20.30 14.22
N SER A 182 -9.65 21.41 13.60
CA SER A 182 -10.32 22.70 13.74
C SER A 182 -11.77 22.70 13.24
N HIS A 183 -12.14 21.78 12.34
CA HIS A 183 -13.54 21.64 11.89
C HIS A 183 -14.42 20.95 12.93
N MET A 184 -13.83 20.12 13.81
CA MET A 184 -14.58 19.29 14.75
C MET A 184 -14.75 19.94 16.13
N PHE A 185 -13.85 20.86 16.50
CA PHE A 185 -13.85 21.50 17.81
C PHE A 185 -14.05 23.01 17.67
N ALA A 186 -15.02 23.56 18.40
CA ALA A 186 -15.17 25.00 18.52
C ALA A 186 -13.91 25.62 19.15
N ASN A 187 -13.55 26.84 18.73
CA ASN A 187 -12.28 27.50 19.04
C ASN A 187 -11.88 27.53 20.53
N ASP A 188 -12.84 27.40 21.46
CA ASP A 188 -12.60 27.47 22.90
C ASP A 188 -12.20 26.13 23.55
N ASP A 189 -12.40 25.00 22.87
CA ASP A 189 -12.18 23.65 23.42
C ASP A 189 -10.94 22.94 22.84
N LEU A 190 -10.12 23.64 22.03
CA LEU A 190 -8.92 23.03 21.48
C LEU A 190 -7.95 22.66 22.62
N PRO A 191 -7.56 21.38 22.75
CA PRO A 191 -6.60 20.97 23.77
C PRO A 191 -5.33 21.80 23.64
N ASN A 192 -4.89 22.44 24.73
CA ASN A 192 -3.64 23.20 24.79
C ASN A 192 -2.49 22.35 24.21
N GLY A 193 -2.08 22.63 22.97
CA GLY A 193 -1.07 21.84 22.26
C GLY A 193 -1.51 21.23 20.93
N ALA A 194 -2.78 21.38 20.51
CA ALA A 194 -3.16 21.15 19.12
C ALA A 194 -2.42 22.18 18.26
N ALA A 195 -1.25 21.79 17.74
CA ALA A 195 -0.48 22.62 16.84
C ALA A 195 -1.42 23.07 15.72
N ARG A 196 -1.57 24.39 15.54
CA ARG A 196 -2.19 24.95 14.33
C ARG A 196 -1.56 24.21 13.16
N TRP A 197 -2.38 23.47 12.42
CA TRP A 197 -1.91 22.60 11.35
C TRP A 197 -0.97 23.43 10.48
N GLY A 198 0.31 23.07 10.49
CA GLY A 198 1.30 23.75 9.65
C GLY A 198 0.92 23.60 8.19
N GLU A 199 1.38 24.52 7.34
CA GLU A 199 1.04 24.72 5.91
C GLU A 199 1.27 23.51 4.95
N LEU A 200 1.46 22.29 5.46
CA LEU A 200 1.83 21.12 4.68
C LEU A 200 0.86 19.96 4.92
N PRO A 201 0.59 19.12 3.91
CA PRO A 201 -0.36 18.02 4.04
C PRO A 201 0.11 17.01 5.10
N HIS A 202 -0.80 16.67 6.00
CA HIS A 202 -0.59 15.71 7.08
C HIS A 202 -1.34 14.42 6.72
N HIS A 203 -0.76 13.61 5.84
CA HIS A 203 -1.32 12.31 5.51
C HIS A 203 -1.60 11.50 6.79
N ASP A 204 -2.63 10.66 6.74
CA ASP A 204 -3.02 9.77 7.84
C ASP A 204 -3.42 10.51 9.15
N GLN A 205 -3.88 11.77 9.07
CA GLN A 205 -4.35 12.56 10.21
C GLN A 205 -5.67 13.25 9.93
N GLY A 206 -6.38 13.63 11.00
CA GLY A 206 -7.67 14.32 10.91
C GLY A 206 -8.85 13.35 10.94
N PHE A 207 -9.95 13.77 10.34
CA PHE A 207 -11.19 13.01 10.26
C PHE A 207 -11.52 12.74 8.80
N LEU A 208 -11.78 11.48 8.48
CA LEU A 208 -12.23 11.08 7.16
C LEU A 208 -13.74 11.30 7.08
N ASP A 209 -14.14 12.11 6.11
CA ASP A 209 -15.53 12.41 5.82
C ASP A 209 -16.03 11.55 4.64
N ILE A 210 -17.30 11.72 4.26
CA ILE A 210 -17.91 11.04 3.11
C ILE A 210 -17.15 11.32 1.80
N PRO A 211 -17.27 10.42 0.80
CA PRO A 211 -16.83 10.72 -0.54
C PRO A 211 -17.48 12.01 -1.06
N LEU A 212 -16.74 12.86 -1.76
CA LEU A 212 -17.27 14.18 -2.19
C LEU A 212 -18.46 14.06 -3.15
N ASP A 213 -18.53 12.97 -3.92
CA ASP A 213 -19.62 12.70 -4.86
C ASP A 213 -20.76 11.85 -4.24
N SER A 214 -20.68 11.53 -2.94
CA SER A 214 -21.67 10.69 -2.26
C SER A 214 -22.88 11.50 -1.81
N PRO A 215 -24.12 11.08 -2.12
CA PRO A 215 -25.32 11.73 -1.61
C PRO A 215 -25.69 11.31 -0.18
N THR A 216 -25.04 10.28 0.36
CA THR A 216 -25.37 9.75 1.70
C THR A 216 -24.56 10.48 2.76
N PHE A 217 -25.25 11.02 3.76
CA PHE A 217 -24.63 11.61 4.94
C PHE A 217 -24.24 10.51 5.94
N VAL A 218 -23.00 10.58 6.43
CA VAL A 218 -22.45 9.73 7.48
C VAL A 218 -21.54 10.61 8.34
N SER A 219 -21.52 10.40 9.66
CA SER A 219 -20.62 11.15 10.54
C SER A 219 -19.15 10.89 10.19
N PRO A 220 -18.28 11.92 10.22
CA PRO A 220 -16.84 11.74 10.02
C PRO A 220 -16.22 10.77 11.03
N VAL A 221 -15.15 10.08 10.61
CA VAL A 221 -14.43 9.09 11.42
C VAL A 221 -13.00 9.55 11.68
N GLU A 222 -12.54 9.51 12.93
CA GLU A 222 -11.15 9.86 13.24
C GLU A 222 -10.17 8.88 12.60
N ILE A 223 -9.21 9.40 11.82
CA ILE A 223 -8.30 8.57 11.04
C ILE A 223 -7.36 7.78 11.95
N GLU A 224 -6.86 8.38 13.04
CA GLU A 224 -5.93 7.69 13.96
C GLU A 224 -6.61 6.51 14.67
N GLU A 225 -7.86 6.66 15.11
CA GLU A 225 -8.63 5.55 15.68
C GLU A 225 -8.83 4.44 14.66
N LEU A 226 -9.24 4.80 13.44
CA LEU A 226 -9.51 3.86 12.36
C LEU A 226 -8.26 3.06 11.97
N ILE A 227 -7.10 3.71 11.80
CA ILE A 227 -5.88 3.03 11.37
C ILE A 227 -5.21 2.23 12.49
N SER A 228 -5.47 2.59 13.74
CA SER A 228 -4.90 1.93 14.93
C SER A 228 -5.80 0.81 15.47
N MET A 229 -7.00 0.64 14.92
CA MET A 229 -7.90 -0.45 15.26
C MET A 229 -7.23 -1.82 15.09
N ASP A 230 -7.39 -2.68 16.10
CA ASP A 230 -6.96 -4.08 16.04
C ASP A 230 -7.91 -4.89 15.14
N LEU A 231 -7.40 -5.25 13.97
CA LEU A 231 -8.11 -5.99 12.93
C LEU A 231 -8.30 -7.47 13.27
N GLY A 232 -7.63 -7.99 14.30
CA GLY A 232 -7.85 -9.34 14.81
C GLY A 232 -9.05 -9.44 15.75
N MET A 233 -9.43 -8.33 16.38
CA MET A 233 -10.49 -8.30 17.40
C MET A 233 -11.87 -7.94 16.87
N ARG A 234 -11.97 -7.15 15.80
CA ARG A 234 -13.25 -6.79 15.17
C ARG A 234 -13.07 -6.34 13.72
N PRO A 235 -14.08 -6.50 12.86
CA PRO A 235 -14.03 -5.91 11.52
C PRO A 235 -14.24 -4.39 11.59
N ILE A 236 -13.75 -3.66 10.58
CA ILE A 236 -13.78 -2.18 10.57
C ILE A 236 -15.20 -1.60 10.62
N ALA A 237 -16.21 -2.33 10.12
CA ALA A 237 -17.60 -1.86 10.04
C ALA A 237 -18.55 -2.50 11.08
N ALA A 238 -18.04 -2.94 12.24
CA ALA A 238 -18.86 -3.63 13.26
C ALA A 238 -19.97 -2.75 13.88
N GLU A 239 -19.83 -1.42 13.87
CA GLU A 239 -20.77 -0.49 14.51
C GLU A 239 -21.52 0.33 13.46
N VAL A 240 -22.57 -0.24 12.87
CA VAL A 240 -23.42 0.50 11.93
C VAL A 240 -24.85 0.47 12.45
N SER A 241 -25.43 1.65 12.67
CA SER A 241 -26.86 1.81 12.94
C SER A 241 -27.68 1.21 11.78
N SER A 242 -28.82 0.60 12.09
CA SER A 242 -29.62 -0.26 11.19
C SER A 242 -30.19 0.39 9.91
N GLY A 243 -29.76 1.59 9.51
CA GLY A 243 -30.20 2.29 8.30
C GLY A 243 -29.09 2.68 7.31
N ILE A 244 -27.82 2.37 7.59
CA ILE A 244 -26.70 2.72 6.72
C ILE A 244 -26.23 1.47 5.98
N ALA A 245 -25.96 1.60 4.67
CA ALA A 245 -25.40 0.51 3.87
C ALA A 245 -24.09 0.01 4.49
N HIS A 246 -23.91 -1.31 4.56
CA HIS A 246 -22.72 -1.93 5.12
C HIS A 246 -21.77 -2.44 4.00
N PRO A 247 -20.46 -2.11 4.04
CA PRO A 247 -19.85 -1.08 4.88
C PRO A 247 -20.31 0.32 4.43
N SER A 248 -20.21 1.30 5.36
CA SER A 248 -20.49 2.70 5.05
C SER A 248 -19.56 3.20 3.93
N SER A 249 -19.98 4.26 3.22
CA SER A 249 -19.18 4.82 2.13
C SER A 249 -17.81 5.32 2.59
N ILE A 250 -17.70 5.83 3.82
CA ILE A 250 -16.44 6.24 4.46
C ILE A 250 -15.48 5.05 4.64
N LEU A 251 -16.01 3.89 5.06
CA LEU A 251 -15.20 2.75 5.46
C LEU A 251 -14.93 1.74 4.34
N ARG A 252 -15.64 1.86 3.21
CA ARG A 252 -15.61 0.86 2.12
C ARG A 252 -14.21 0.53 1.62
N ALA A 253 -13.39 1.53 1.33
CA ALA A 253 -12.04 1.31 0.81
C ALA A 253 -11.14 0.56 1.81
N PHE A 254 -11.26 0.86 3.11
CA PHE A 254 -10.55 0.12 4.15
C PHE A 254 -11.07 -1.30 4.30
N TRP A 255 -12.39 -1.45 4.37
CA TRP A 255 -13.07 -2.73 4.47
C TRP A 255 -12.66 -3.69 3.35
N ASP A 256 -12.74 -3.25 2.09
CA ASP A 256 -12.39 -4.09 0.95
C ASP A 256 -10.95 -4.61 1.03
N ILE A 257 -10.03 -3.81 1.57
CA ILE A 257 -8.62 -4.17 1.71
C ILE A 257 -8.38 -5.13 2.87
N THR A 258 -9.07 -4.95 4.01
CA THR A 258 -8.96 -5.82 5.18
C THR A 258 -9.63 -7.15 4.95
N GLU A 259 -10.85 -7.17 4.39
CA GLU A 259 -11.61 -8.41 4.17
C GLU A 259 -10.97 -9.28 3.08
N LYS A 260 -10.43 -8.68 2.01
CA LYS A 260 -9.63 -9.42 1.00
C LYS A 260 -8.42 -10.14 1.61
N ARG A 261 -8.00 -9.77 2.82
CA ARG A 261 -6.87 -10.36 3.54
C ARG A 261 -7.27 -11.27 4.69
N LYS A 262 -8.55 -11.56 4.82
CA LYS A 262 -9.03 -12.64 5.68
C LYS A 262 -9.16 -13.91 4.84
N ARG A 263 -8.96 -15.06 5.48
CA ARG A 263 -9.21 -16.37 4.87
C ARG A 263 -9.90 -17.29 5.86
N PRO A 264 -11.06 -17.86 5.51
CA PRO A 264 -11.67 -18.90 6.32
C PRO A 264 -10.88 -20.20 6.19
N CYS A 265 -10.77 -20.97 7.27
CA CYS A 265 -10.04 -22.22 7.34
C CYS A 265 -10.52 -23.09 8.51
N CYS A 266 -10.21 -24.39 8.48
CA CYS A 266 -10.52 -25.30 9.57
C CYS A 266 -9.45 -25.20 10.68
N LYS A 267 -9.77 -25.72 11.88
CA LYS A 267 -8.85 -25.76 13.04
C LYS A 267 -7.49 -26.40 12.72
N THR A 268 -7.48 -27.45 11.88
CA THR A 268 -6.25 -28.13 11.46
C THR A 268 -5.39 -27.23 10.58
N CYS A 269 -6.00 -26.56 9.60
CA CYS A 269 -5.28 -25.62 8.74
C CYS A 269 -4.77 -24.41 9.52
N LEU A 270 -5.56 -23.84 10.42
CA LEU A 270 -5.12 -22.80 11.35
C LEU A 270 -3.84 -23.21 12.10
N SER A 271 -3.86 -24.40 12.71
CA SER A 271 -2.71 -24.94 13.44
C SER A 271 -1.48 -25.08 12.53
N ASN A 272 -1.67 -25.48 11.26
CA ASN A 272 -0.59 -25.56 10.28
C ASN A 272 -0.05 -24.18 9.89
N PHE A 273 -0.91 -23.16 9.74
CA PHE A 273 -0.50 -21.79 9.47
C PHE A 273 0.29 -21.21 10.65
N VAL A 274 -0.19 -21.38 11.89
CA VAL A 274 0.52 -20.93 13.10
C VAL A 274 1.91 -21.59 13.21
N ARG A 275 2.04 -22.87 12.84
CA ARG A 275 3.34 -23.57 12.84
C ARG A 275 4.30 -23.12 11.73
N ARG A 276 3.77 -22.68 10.59
CA ARG A 276 4.57 -22.18 9.45
C ARG A 276 4.92 -20.71 9.58
N GLY A 277 4.08 -19.94 10.25
CA GLY A 277 4.35 -18.56 10.58
C GLY A 277 5.60 -18.48 11.44
N ASP A 278 6.55 -17.66 11.04
CA ASP A 278 7.77 -17.35 11.81
C ASP A 278 7.46 -16.52 13.09
N LYS A 279 6.19 -16.49 13.49
CA LYS A 279 5.61 -15.59 14.48
C LYS A 279 4.97 -16.40 15.61
N THR A 280 5.18 -15.94 16.83
CA THR A 280 4.62 -16.48 18.07
C THR A 280 3.15 -16.13 18.31
N HIS A 281 2.51 -15.42 17.37
CA HIS A 281 1.18 -14.88 17.55
C HIS A 281 0.13 -15.91 17.15
N THR A 282 -0.61 -16.41 18.14
CA THR A 282 -1.80 -17.25 17.90
C THR A 282 -2.98 -16.40 17.42
N VAL A 283 -3.07 -15.16 17.87
CA VAL A 283 -4.14 -14.20 17.53
C VAL A 283 -3.55 -13.08 16.68
N CYS A 284 -4.33 -12.59 15.71
CA CYS A 284 -3.99 -11.43 14.90
C CYS A 284 -3.99 -10.16 15.75
N ASP A 285 -2.95 -9.34 15.61
CA ASP A 285 -2.78 -8.03 16.25
C ASP A 285 -2.48 -6.94 15.20
N CYS A 286 -2.80 -7.21 13.94
CA CYS A 286 -2.52 -6.28 12.85
C CYS A 286 -3.42 -5.05 12.95
N THR A 287 -2.83 -3.92 12.62
CA THR A 287 -3.51 -2.63 12.46
C THR A 287 -3.19 -2.09 11.07
N LEU A 288 -4.03 -1.23 10.49
CA LEU A 288 -3.69 -0.59 9.21
C LEU A 288 -2.39 0.22 9.33
N LYS A 289 -2.17 0.86 10.48
CA LYS A 289 -0.94 1.58 10.84
C LYS A 289 0.29 0.68 10.78
N SER A 290 0.28 -0.47 11.43
CA SER A 290 1.42 -1.40 11.40
C SER A 290 1.66 -2.00 10.01
N GLN A 291 0.60 -2.14 9.19
CA GLN A 291 0.71 -2.73 7.86
C GLN A 291 1.15 -1.74 6.77
N PHE A 292 0.77 -0.47 6.87
CA PHE A 292 1.04 0.53 5.84
C PHE A 292 1.96 1.67 6.30
N LEU A 293 1.81 2.12 7.54
CA LEU A 293 2.53 3.28 8.05
C LEU A 293 3.89 2.91 8.65
N ASP A 294 3.95 1.83 9.42
CA ASP A 294 5.22 1.45 10.06
C ASP A 294 6.16 0.76 9.06
N ARG A 295 5.61 0.13 8.02
CA ARG A 295 6.36 -0.69 7.05
C ARG A 295 7.09 0.08 5.94
N TRP A 296 7.09 1.42 5.92
CA TRP A 296 7.65 2.28 4.85
C TRP A 296 7.61 1.61 3.46
N LEU A 297 6.42 1.28 2.99
CA LEU A 297 6.23 0.46 1.78
C LEU A 297 6.00 1.37 0.57
N CYS A 298 6.74 1.18 -0.52
CA CYS A 298 6.49 1.95 -1.74
C CYS A 298 5.23 1.47 -2.48
N LEU A 299 4.56 2.37 -3.19
CA LEU A 299 3.29 2.06 -3.89
C LEU A 299 3.41 0.92 -4.91
N ARG A 300 4.54 0.79 -5.61
CA ARG A 300 4.80 -0.35 -6.50
C ARG A 300 4.80 -1.68 -5.74
N CYS A 301 5.43 -1.73 -4.57
CA CYS A 301 5.46 -2.94 -3.75
C CYS A 301 4.10 -3.25 -3.17
N TYR A 302 3.32 -2.23 -2.80
CA TYR A 302 1.94 -2.37 -2.37
C TYR A 302 1.05 -2.93 -3.49
N GLN A 303 1.10 -2.42 -4.72
CA GLN A 303 0.36 -2.96 -5.86
C GLN A 303 0.70 -4.44 -6.12
N LEU A 304 1.97 -4.83 -5.99
CA LEU A 304 2.37 -6.23 -6.09
C LEU A 304 1.81 -7.08 -4.96
N GLU A 305 1.68 -6.55 -3.74
CA GLU A 305 1.01 -7.23 -2.62
C GLU A 305 -0.47 -7.42 -2.90
N GLN A 306 -1.17 -6.38 -3.37
CA GLN A 306 -2.59 -6.48 -3.76
C GLN A 306 -2.79 -7.53 -4.84
N LYS A 307 -1.99 -7.46 -5.92
CA LYS A 307 -2.06 -8.44 -7.01
C LYS A 307 -1.82 -9.88 -6.53
N THR A 308 -0.90 -10.07 -5.58
CA THR A 308 -0.65 -11.42 -5.00
C THR A 308 -1.85 -11.92 -4.20
N VAL A 309 -2.51 -11.03 -3.46
CA VAL A 309 -3.73 -11.36 -2.70
C VAL A 309 -4.90 -11.67 -3.65
N GLU A 310 -5.00 -10.96 -4.78
CA GLU A 310 -6.02 -11.18 -5.82
C GLU A 310 -5.78 -12.46 -6.64
N GLU A 311 -4.52 -12.76 -6.98
CA GLU A 311 -4.15 -13.97 -7.74
C GLU A 311 -4.21 -15.24 -6.87
N SER A 312 -4.15 -15.10 -5.55
CA SER A 312 -4.56 -16.16 -4.63
C SER A 312 -6.08 -16.33 -4.79
N THR A 313 -6.48 -17.25 -5.66
CA THR A 313 -7.86 -17.70 -5.95
C THR A 313 -8.62 -18.22 -4.73
N GLU A 314 -8.05 -18.07 -3.53
CA GLU A 314 -8.56 -18.49 -2.24
C GLU A 314 -9.20 -17.31 -1.49
N GLY A 315 -9.34 -16.13 -2.12
CA GLY A 315 -10.01 -14.97 -1.52
C GLY A 315 -11.51 -15.07 -1.49
N VAL A 316 -12.10 -14.49 -0.43
CA VAL A 316 -13.50 -14.52 0.04
C VAL A 316 -14.50 -13.95 -0.99
N ALA A 317 -14.48 -14.47 -2.21
CA ALA A 317 -15.33 -14.03 -3.31
C ALA A 317 -16.07 -15.20 -3.96
N ASP A 318 -16.13 -16.33 -3.26
CA ASP A 318 -17.34 -17.13 -3.32
C ASP A 318 -17.67 -17.54 -1.88
N GLU A 319 -18.50 -16.73 -1.22
CA GLU A 319 -19.22 -17.09 0.02
C GLU A 319 -19.89 -18.48 -0.10
N LEU A 320 -20.04 -18.97 -1.33
CA LEU A 320 -20.58 -20.28 -1.69
C LEU A 320 -19.62 -21.46 -1.53
N SER A 321 -18.31 -21.25 -1.35
CA SER A 321 -17.43 -22.42 -1.31
C SER A 321 -17.62 -23.22 -0.02
N GLY A 322 -17.86 -22.57 1.14
CA GLY A 322 -18.06 -23.26 2.43
C GLY A 322 -16.97 -24.29 2.74
N LEU A 323 -15.78 -24.13 2.14
CA LEU A 323 -14.72 -25.13 2.11
C LEU A 323 -13.39 -24.47 2.51
N CYS A 324 -12.65 -25.16 3.36
CA CYS A 324 -11.27 -24.83 3.69
C CYS A 324 -10.35 -25.12 2.50
N ASN A 325 -9.16 -24.51 2.46
CA ASN A 325 -8.10 -24.85 1.51
C ASN A 325 -7.69 -26.34 1.48
N CYS A 326 -7.95 -27.11 2.55
CA CYS A 326 -7.71 -28.55 2.57
C CYS A 326 -8.87 -29.38 1.96
N GLY A 327 -9.96 -28.73 1.55
CA GLY A 327 -11.19 -29.37 1.05
C GLY A 327 -12.18 -29.79 2.12
N GLU A 328 -11.92 -29.52 3.40
CA GLU A 328 -12.90 -29.75 4.47
C GLU A 328 -14.02 -28.72 4.42
N THR A 329 -15.26 -29.14 4.65
CA THR A 329 -16.41 -28.24 4.81
C THR A 329 -16.27 -27.45 6.09
N LEU A 330 -16.52 -26.14 6.02
CA LEU A 330 -16.56 -25.24 7.15
C LEU A 330 -18.01 -25.09 7.61
N ASP A 331 -18.24 -25.28 8.90
CA ASP A 331 -19.46 -24.90 9.59
C ASP A 331 -19.17 -23.76 10.58
N ASP A 332 -20.20 -23.10 11.09
CA ASP A 332 -20.05 -21.96 12.01
C ASP A 332 -19.22 -22.29 13.26
N GLU A 333 -19.18 -23.56 13.69
CA GLU A 333 -18.42 -23.99 14.89
C GLU A 333 -16.93 -24.26 14.60
N THR A 334 -16.61 -24.68 13.38
CA THR A 334 -15.27 -25.10 12.96
C THR A 334 -14.56 -24.07 12.08
N GLU A 335 -15.29 -23.13 11.50
CA GLU A 335 -14.76 -22.04 10.73
C GLU A 335 -13.86 -21.17 11.63
N ARG A 336 -12.67 -20.90 11.11
CA ARG A 336 -11.68 -20.00 11.71
C ARG A 336 -11.21 -19.06 10.64
N VAL A 337 -10.98 -17.80 10.99
CA VAL A 337 -10.50 -16.81 10.04
C VAL A 337 -9.06 -16.45 10.37
N ILE A 338 -8.18 -16.51 9.38
CA ILE A 338 -6.79 -16.06 9.53
C ILE A 338 -6.56 -14.73 8.82
N CYS A 339 -5.68 -13.92 9.40
CA CYS A 339 -5.18 -12.71 8.76
C CYS A 339 -4.00 -13.04 7.84
N LEU A 340 -4.06 -12.69 6.56
CA LEU A 340 -2.98 -12.93 5.60
C LEU A 340 -1.72 -12.06 5.80
N TRP A 341 -1.77 -11.07 6.69
CA TRP A 341 -0.59 -10.29 7.03
C TRP A 341 0.29 -10.96 8.08
N CYS A 342 -0.30 -11.53 9.13
CA CYS A 342 0.44 -12.14 10.24
C CYS A 342 0.23 -13.64 10.40
N TYR A 343 -0.75 -14.22 9.70
CA TYR A 343 -1.24 -15.60 9.84
C TYR A 343 -1.83 -15.96 11.22
N GLY A 344 -2.11 -14.95 12.06
CA GLY A 344 -2.82 -15.11 13.32
C GLY A 344 -4.34 -15.22 13.12
N GLU A 345 -5.02 -15.83 14.09
CA GLU A 345 -6.48 -15.99 14.12
C GLU A 345 -7.19 -14.64 14.37
N VAL A 346 -8.27 -14.39 13.63
CA VAL A 346 -9.20 -13.26 13.85
C VAL A 346 -10.33 -13.78 14.75
N THR A 347 -10.48 -13.23 15.95
CA THR A 347 -11.34 -13.78 17.01
C THR A 347 -12.82 -13.46 16.83
N ASN A 348 -13.14 -12.31 16.24
CA ASN A 348 -14.50 -11.92 15.89
C ASN A 348 -14.55 -11.42 14.45
N PRO A 349 -14.49 -12.32 13.45
CA PRO A 349 -14.38 -11.92 12.05
C PRO A 349 -15.65 -11.23 11.52
N TRP A 350 -16.81 -11.56 12.11
CA TRP A 350 -18.13 -11.14 11.64
C TRP A 350 -18.72 -9.95 12.39
N GLY A 351 -18.12 -9.55 13.52
CA GLY A 351 -18.59 -8.42 14.30
C GLY A 351 -20.02 -8.59 14.80
N VAL A 352 -20.49 -9.83 15.01
CA VAL A 352 -21.80 -10.07 15.63
C VAL A 352 -21.69 -9.56 17.06
N ILE A 353 -22.15 -8.32 17.26
CA ILE A 353 -22.37 -7.79 18.58
C ILE A 353 -23.54 -8.60 19.11
N ASP A 354 -23.28 -9.51 20.03
CA ASP A 354 -24.32 -10.06 20.89
C ASP A 354 -24.98 -8.86 21.57
N VAL A 355 -26.06 -8.36 20.96
CA VAL A 355 -26.93 -7.38 21.59
C VAL A 355 -27.51 -8.14 22.77
N GLN A 356 -26.84 -8.04 23.92
CA GLN A 356 -27.37 -8.53 25.17
C GLN A 356 -28.70 -7.80 25.34
N SER A 357 -29.79 -8.51 25.04
CA SER A 357 -31.15 -8.04 25.25
C SER A 357 -31.18 -7.45 26.66
N PRO A 358 -31.51 -6.15 26.83
CA PRO A 358 -31.54 -5.57 28.15
C PRO A 358 -32.49 -6.42 28.98
N THR A 359 -31.94 -7.14 29.95
CA THR A 359 -32.73 -7.91 30.90
C THR A 359 -33.43 -6.87 31.76
N SER A 360 -34.63 -6.48 31.29
CA SER A 360 -35.56 -5.63 32.00
C SER A 360 -35.97 -6.36 33.27
N THR A 361 -35.14 -6.19 34.30
CA THR A 361 -35.50 -6.52 35.68
C THR A 361 -36.40 -5.38 36.13
N VAL A 362 -37.67 -5.46 35.72
CA VAL A 362 -38.74 -4.64 36.30
C VAL A 362 -39.04 -5.27 37.66
N ALA A 363 -38.71 -4.54 38.72
CA ALA A 363 -39.13 -4.83 40.09
C ALA A 363 -40.46 -4.13 40.39
#